data_AF-A0A4P8XKM3-F1
#
_entry.id   AF-A0A4P8XKM3-F1
#
_cell.length_a   1.000
_cell.length_b   1.000
_cell.length_c   1.000
_cell.angle_alpha   90.00
_cell.angle_beta   90.00
_cell.angle_gamma   90.00
#
_symmetry.space_group_name_H-M   'P 1'
#
loop_
_entity.id
_entity.type
_entity.pdbx_description
1 polymer ?
#
loop_
_entity_poly.entity_id
_entity_poly.type
_entity_poly.pdbx_seq_one_letter_code
_entity_poly.pdbx_strand_id
1 'polypeptide(L)' 'MTAVFAGLVMYGEISFAQVPASQKDKVREHLAALGLDENGKPITAE' A
#
# COMPACT_ATOMS: atom_id res chain seq x y z
N MET A 1 -2.34 12.15 -2.24
CA MET A 1 -3.03 11.03 -2.95
C MET A 1 -2.40 9.68 -2.66
N THR A 2 -1.07 9.52 -2.77
CA THR A 2 -0.38 8.25 -2.44
C THR A 2 -0.69 7.73 -1.04
N ALA A 3 -0.60 8.59 -0.01
CA ALA A 3 -0.95 8.23 1.36
C ALA A 3 -2.43 7.81 1.53
N VAL A 4 -3.33 8.37 0.71
CA VAL A 4 -4.76 8.00 0.72
C VAL A 4 -4.94 6.60 0.14
N PHE A 5 -4.31 6.30 -1.01
CA PHE A 5 -4.34 4.96 -1.59
C PHE A 5 -3.67 3.93 -0.70
N ALA A 6 -2.53 4.25 -0.10
CA ALA A 6 -1.87 3.38 0.87
C ALA A 6 -2.78 3.11 2.08
N GLY A 7 -3.45 4.13 2.60
CA GLY A 7 -4.44 3.98 3.67
C GLY A 7 -5.63 3.12 3.26
N LEU A 8 -6.20 3.32 2.07
CA LEU A 8 -7.30 2.48 1.55
C LEU A 8 -6.88 1.02 1.38
N VAL A 9 -5.63 0.77 0.98
CA VAL A 9 -5.04 -0.57 0.91
C VAL A 9 -4.86 -1.17 2.31
N MET A 10 -4.37 -0.40 3.29
CA MET A 10 -4.24 -0.83 4.69
C MET A 10 -5.59 -1.19 5.32
N TYR A 11 -6.64 -0.41 5.04
CA TYR A 11 -7.99 -0.66 5.53
C TYR A 11 -8.70 -1.80 4.77
N GLY A 12 -8.11 -2.32 3.68
CA GLY A 12 -8.71 -3.36 2.86
C GLY A 12 -9.88 -2.87 1.99
N GLU A 13 -10.08 -1.56 1.88
CA GLU A 13 -11.13 -0.96 1.04
C GLU A 13 -10.83 -1.12 -0.45
N ILE A 14 -9.54 -1.11 -0.82
CA ILE A 14 -9.08 -1.37 -2.18
C ILE A 14 -7.88 -2.32 -2.17
N SER A 15 -7.70 -3.07 -3.24
CA SER A 15 -6.46 -3.84 -3.48
C SER A 15 -5.41 -2.99 -4.20
N PHE A 16 -4.13 -3.30 -4.03
CA PHE A 16 -3.04 -2.65 -4.77
C PHE A 16 -3.21 -2.70 -6.29
N ALA A 17 -3.89 -3.73 -6.81
CA ALA A 17 -4.27 -3.85 -8.21
C ALA A 17 -5.14 -2.67 -8.70
N GLN A 18 -5.99 -2.12 -7.83
CA GLN A 18 -6.90 -1.00 -8.10
C GLN A 18 -6.21 0.38 -7.97
N VAL A 19 -5.00 0.43 -7.41
CA VAL A 19 -4.21 1.66 -7.38
C VAL A 19 -3.84 2.03 -8.82
N PRO A 20 -4.01 3.30 -9.25
CA PRO A 20 -3.63 3.71 -10.59
C PRO A 20 -2.12 3.52 -10.82
N ALA A 21 -1.74 3.05 -12.01
CA ALA A 21 -0.35 2.67 -12.33
C ALA A 21 0.67 3.77 -12.01
N SER A 22 0.33 5.04 -12.27
CA SER A 22 1.20 6.19 -11.98
C SER A 22 1.51 6.38 -10.49
N GLN A 23 0.73 5.77 -9.60
CA GLN A 23 0.88 5.85 -8.14
C GLN A 23 1.31 4.52 -7.52
N LYS A 24 1.29 3.40 -8.25
CA LYS A 24 1.61 2.07 -7.70
C LYS A 24 2.99 2.04 -7.06
N ASP A 25 4.03 2.47 -7.76
CA ASP A 25 5.39 2.52 -7.22
C ASP A 25 5.44 3.37 -5.93
N LYS A 26 4.86 4.57 -5.95
CA LYS A 26 4.85 5.45 -4.77
C LYS A 26 4.07 4.85 -3.59
N VAL A 27 2.96 4.15 -3.85
CA VAL A 27 2.15 3.49 -2.82
C VAL A 27 2.90 2.29 -2.25
N ARG A 28 3.59 1.50 -3.09
CA ARG A 28 4.44 0.39 -2.64
C ARG A 28 5.60 0.90 -1.79
N GLU A 29 6.31 1.93 -2.23
CA GLU A 29 7.39 2.53 -1.44
C GLU A 29 6.88 3.08 -0.10
N HIS A 30 5.70 3.71 -0.09
CA HIS A 30 5.11 4.22 1.15
C HIS A 30 4.66 3.10 2.10
N LEU A 31 4.05 2.03 1.57
CA LEU A 31 3.69 0.84 2.35
C LEU A 31 4.94 0.17 2.91
N ALA A 32 5.97 -0.03 2.09
CA ALA A 32 7.24 -0.62 2.50
C ALA A 32 7.95 0.22 3.59
N ALA A 33 7.93 1.55 3.48
CA ALA A 33 8.46 2.45 4.50
C ALA A 33 7.71 2.36 5.85
N LEU A 34 6.46 1.91 5.83
CA LEU A 34 5.64 1.66 7.01
C LEU A 34 5.75 0.22 7.53
N GLY A 35 6.59 -0.62 6.91
CA GLY A 35 6.70 -2.03 7.25
C GLY A 35 5.44 -2.82 6.84
N LEU A 36 4.83 -2.44 5.72
CA LEU A 36 3.66 -3.09 5.17
C LEU A 36 3.95 -3.63 3.76
N ASP A 37 3.35 -4.77 3.46
CA ASP A 37 3.33 -5.42 2.16
C ASP A 37 2.43 -4.65 1.18
N GLU A 38 2.50 -5.00 -0.10
CA GLU A 38 1.63 -4.45 -1.15
C GLU A 38 0.13 -4.60 -0.84
N ASN A 39 -0.27 -5.55 0.01
CA ASN A 39 -1.65 -5.70 0.46
C ASN A 39 -2.01 -4.88 1.71
N GLY A 40 -1.13 -3.98 2.17
CA GLY A 40 -1.36 -3.17 3.37
C GLY A 40 -1.26 -3.96 4.67
N LYS A 41 -0.77 -5.20 4.61
CA LYS A 41 -0.56 -6.07 5.76
C LYS A 41 0.85 -5.85 6.32
N PRO A 42 1.06 -5.91 7.64
CA PRO A 42 2.41 -5.88 8.18
C PRO A 42 3.23 -7.01 7.57
N ILE A 43 4.39 -6.66 7.00
CA ILE A 43 5.44 -7.65 6.71
C ILE A 43 5.93 -8.04 8.09
N THR A 44 5.31 -9.09 8.64
CA THR A 44 5.73 -9.68 9.90
C THR A 44 7.18 -10.09 9.68
N ALA A 45 8.08 -9.34 10.32
CA ALA A 45 9.44 -9.77 10.53
C ALA A 45 9.37 -10.95 11.52
N GLU A 46 8.97 -12.12 11.02
CA GLU A 46 9.31 -13.39 11.66
C GLU A 46 10.80 -13.67 11.47
#